data_AF-A0A1Y4JK15-F1
#
_entry.id   AF-A0A1Y4JK15-F1
#
_cell.length_a   1.000
_cell.length_b   1.000
_cell.length_c   1.000
_cell.angle_alpha   90.00
_cell.angle_beta   90.00
_cell.angle_gamma   90.00
#
_symmetry.space_group_name_H-M   'P 1'
#
loop_
_entity.id
_entity.type
_entity.pdbx_description
1 polymer ?
#
loop_
_entity_poly.entity_id
_entity_poly.type
_entity_poly.pdbx_seq_one_letter_code
_entity_poly.pdbx_strand_id
1 'polypeptide(L)'
;MAFSLYSCDGGLFGNQEDNIEQSETSGSVTGSVNNLQEKVKTLESQLVDVSQKINNVETDIKSFANDKSCNTWGFLIGYGLGVISFIMAVVAMIKVSKYKQRLDRHREDIDTLKSKCGEYRHQDNTSRSNYSSYRIISSSDYSTLARKIQSLEEELFRMKSMASADPVIKLVPASEAPVTKIQSVKIGYFGTVISGEGGTGYFKKMLEYKDGDARFLVKSSETTTEFEPIATLPMIKSSDYMELAIEFNGCSKSEAMNMTLDRPGIVEQLGDKWIVKQKALVTLTK
;
A
#
# COMPACT_ATOMS: atom_id res chain seq x y z
N MET A 1 53.77 -6.54 -21.30
CA MET A 1 54.44 -5.31 -21.78
C MET A 1 55.62 -5.06 -20.87
N ALA A 2 56.83 -5.09 -21.41
CA ALA A 2 58.08 -4.78 -20.72
C ALA A 2 58.38 -3.27 -20.79
N PHE A 3 59.08 -2.73 -19.79
CA PHE A 3 60.20 -1.75 -19.87
C PHE A 3 60.80 -1.60 -18.44
N SER A 4 62.06 -2.03 -18.23
CA SER A 4 63.29 -1.23 -18.07
C SER A 4 63.58 -0.85 -16.59
N LEU A 5 64.44 -1.58 -15.88
CA LEU A 5 65.90 -1.40 -15.71
C LEU A 5 66.32 -0.05 -15.11
N TYR A 6 66.81 -0.11 -13.86
CA TYR A 6 68.01 0.65 -13.47
C TYR A 6 68.95 -0.24 -12.66
N SER A 7 70.21 -0.20 -13.07
CA SER A 7 71.34 -0.99 -12.62
C SER A 7 72.03 -0.31 -11.44
N CYS A 8 72.48 -1.08 -10.44
CA CYS A 8 73.57 -0.68 -9.56
C CYS A 8 74.56 -1.84 -9.52
N ASP A 9 75.57 -1.71 -10.38
CA ASP A 9 76.72 -2.60 -10.47
C ASP A 9 77.75 -2.24 -9.38
N GLY A 10 78.53 -3.23 -8.96
CA GLY A 10 79.36 -3.18 -7.78
C GLY A 10 80.75 -2.58 -7.98
N GLY A 11 81.51 -2.59 -6.87
CA GLY A 11 82.97 -2.53 -6.88
C GLY A 11 83.57 -1.63 -5.80
N LEU A 12 84.06 -2.23 -4.70
CA LEU A 12 85.26 -1.75 -4.00
C LEU A 12 85.81 -2.79 -3.00
N PHE A 13 86.45 -3.85 -3.51
CA PHE A 13 87.45 -4.60 -2.75
C PHE A 13 88.75 -4.59 -3.56
N GLY A 14 89.70 -3.78 -3.11
CA GLY A 14 91.09 -3.82 -3.56
C GLY A 14 91.91 -4.69 -2.62
N ASN A 15 92.65 -5.63 -3.18
CA ASN A 15 93.56 -6.55 -2.50
C ASN A 15 94.82 -5.83 -2.01
N GLN A 16 95.40 -6.31 -0.91
CA GLN A 16 96.82 -6.16 -0.59
C GLN A 16 97.31 -7.50 -0.02
N GLU A 17 98.13 -8.21 -0.80
CA GLU A 17 98.90 -9.38 -0.36
C GLU A 17 100.21 -8.90 0.27
N ASP A 18 100.65 -9.53 1.37
CA ASP A 18 102.06 -9.82 1.61
C ASP A 18 102.28 -10.90 2.67
N ASN A 19 102.89 -11.99 2.18
CA ASN A 19 103.84 -12.98 2.70
C ASN A 19 103.96 -13.43 4.18
N ILE A 20 104.34 -14.71 4.25
CA ILE A 20 104.49 -15.72 5.32
C ILE A 20 105.62 -15.40 6.34
N GLU A 21 105.37 -15.52 7.66
CA GLU A 21 106.05 -16.42 8.63
C GLU A 21 105.60 -16.17 10.09
N GLN A 22 105.51 -17.27 10.86
CA GLN A 22 105.05 -17.37 12.25
C GLN A 22 105.96 -16.65 13.25
N SER A 23 105.39 -15.84 14.16
CA SER A 23 105.62 -15.96 15.60
C SER A 23 104.65 -15.02 16.36
N GLU A 24 104.04 -15.52 17.44
CA GLU A 24 103.29 -14.75 18.47
C GLU A 24 101.90 -14.16 18.11
N THR A 25 100.85 -14.98 17.98
CA THR A 25 99.47 -14.48 17.76
C THR A 25 98.40 -15.17 18.60
N SER A 26 98.57 -15.23 19.93
CA SER A 26 97.48 -15.69 20.84
C SER A 26 96.63 -14.54 21.41
N GLY A 27 97.09 -13.28 21.33
CA GLY A 27 96.36 -12.10 21.83
C GLY A 27 95.63 -11.25 20.78
N SER A 28 96.07 -11.30 19.51
CA SER A 28 95.51 -10.47 18.43
C SER A 28 94.26 -11.10 17.78
N VAL A 29 94.26 -12.43 17.64
CA VAL A 29 93.14 -13.19 17.05
C VAL A 29 91.90 -13.12 17.96
N THR A 30 92.09 -13.19 19.28
CA THR A 30 91.01 -13.10 20.27
C THR A 30 90.38 -11.70 20.32
N GLY A 31 91.18 -10.63 20.20
CA GLY A 31 90.66 -9.26 20.10
C GLY A 31 89.84 -9.01 18.82
N SER A 32 90.29 -9.56 17.68
CA SER A 32 89.59 -9.43 16.41
C SER A 32 88.27 -10.22 16.37
N VAL A 33 88.26 -11.44 16.93
CA VAL A 33 87.05 -12.27 17.04
C VAL A 33 86.00 -11.63 17.94
N ASN A 34 86.41 -11.01 19.06
CA ASN A 34 85.49 -10.31 19.95
C ASN A 34 84.89 -9.06 19.27
N ASN A 35 85.68 -8.31 18.50
CA ASN A 35 85.19 -7.16 17.72
C ASN A 35 84.19 -7.60 16.63
N LEU A 36 84.46 -8.71 15.94
CA LEU A 36 83.54 -9.28 14.97
C LEU A 36 82.23 -9.73 15.63
N GLN A 37 82.31 -10.38 16.79
CA GLN A 37 81.12 -10.85 17.51
C GLN A 37 80.23 -9.69 17.95
N GLU A 38 80.82 -8.57 18.39
CA GLU A 38 80.08 -7.36 18.73
C GLU A 38 79.42 -6.71 17.50
N LYS A 39 80.13 -6.68 16.36
CA LYS A 39 79.56 -6.20 15.09
C LYS A 39 78.43 -7.08 14.59
N VAL A 40 78.54 -8.41 14.72
CA VAL A 40 77.48 -9.36 14.36
C VAL A 40 76.25 -9.14 15.22
N LYS A 41 76.40 -8.98 16.55
CA LYS A 41 75.28 -8.66 17.44
C LYS A 41 74.63 -7.32 17.10
N THR A 42 75.43 -6.32 16.74
CA THR A 42 74.92 -5.00 16.33
C THR A 42 74.12 -5.10 15.02
N LEU A 43 74.61 -5.87 14.06
CA LEU A 43 73.94 -6.15 12.78
C LEU A 43 72.64 -6.95 12.98
N GLU A 44 72.64 -7.96 13.85
CA GLU A 44 71.43 -8.71 14.22
C GLU A 44 70.39 -7.78 14.86
N SER A 45 70.80 -6.90 15.78
CA SER A 45 69.92 -5.91 16.38
C SER A 45 69.36 -4.93 15.36
N GLN A 46 70.17 -4.48 14.41
CA GLN A 46 69.72 -3.59 13.32
C GLN A 46 68.75 -4.31 12.37
N LEU A 47 68.97 -5.59 12.07
CA LEU A 47 68.09 -6.38 11.23
C LEU A 47 66.71 -6.55 11.87
N VAL A 48 66.65 -6.79 13.18
CA VAL A 48 65.40 -6.90 13.94
C VAL A 48 64.65 -5.56 13.95
N ASP A 49 65.34 -4.44 14.19
CA ASP A 49 64.72 -3.10 14.18
C ASP A 49 64.18 -2.73 12.78
N VAL A 50 64.92 -3.06 11.72
CA VAL A 50 64.47 -2.87 10.33
C VAL A 50 63.27 -3.75 10.00
N SER A 51 63.28 -5.02 10.42
CA SER A 51 62.15 -5.93 10.23
C SER A 51 60.88 -5.43 10.93
N GLN A 52 61.01 -4.91 12.15
CA GLN A 52 59.91 -4.32 12.90
C GLN A 52 59.37 -3.05 12.22
N LYS A 53 60.26 -2.19 11.69
CA LYS A 53 59.86 -0.99 10.93
C LYS A 53 59.14 -1.35 9.63
N ILE A 54 59.59 -2.39 8.92
CA ILE A 54 58.92 -2.88 7.70
C ILE A 54 57.51 -3.39 8.03
N ASN A 55 57.35 -4.15 9.12
CA ASN A 55 56.04 -4.63 9.55
C ASN A 55 55.11 -3.47 9.89
N ASN A 56 55.60 -2.45 10.62
CA ASN A 56 54.79 -1.27 10.94
C ASN A 56 54.37 -0.51 9.67
N VAL A 57 55.29 -0.31 8.72
CA VAL A 57 55.00 0.33 7.43
C VAL A 57 53.99 -0.47 6.61
N GLU A 58 54.10 -1.81 6.58
CA GLU A 58 53.12 -2.65 5.89
C GLU A 58 51.73 -2.55 6.53
N THR A 59 51.68 -2.45 7.87
CA THR A 59 50.43 -2.28 8.62
C THR A 59 49.80 -0.91 8.34
N ASP A 60 50.62 0.15 8.26
CA ASP A 60 50.19 1.52 7.91
C ASP A 60 49.74 1.64 6.46
N ILE A 61 50.39 0.93 5.52
CA ILE A 61 49.94 0.88 4.12
C ILE A 61 48.60 0.16 4.01
N LYS A 62 48.40 -0.95 4.74
CA LYS A 62 47.13 -1.68 4.77
C LYS A 62 46.00 -0.85 5.39
N SER A 63 46.28 -0.10 6.48
CA SER A 63 45.28 0.77 7.10
C SER A 63 44.92 1.95 6.20
N PHE A 64 45.90 2.56 5.52
CA PHE A 64 45.67 3.64 4.56
C PHE A 64 44.90 3.19 3.30
N ALA A 65 45.14 1.98 2.82
CA ALA A 65 44.38 1.39 1.70
C ALA A 65 42.92 1.12 2.08
N ASN A 66 42.66 0.70 3.32
CA ASN A 66 41.31 0.47 3.84
C ASN A 66 40.54 1.77 4.11
N ASP A 67 41.23 2.86 4.47
CA ASP A 67 40.60 4.16 4.72
C ASP A 67 40.11 4.82 3.40
N LYS A 68 40.85 4.65 2.29
CA LYS A 68 40.41 5.12 0.95
C LYS A 68 39.19 4.37 0.40
N SER A 69 39.04 3.08 0.69
CA SER A 69 37.91 2.28 0.19
C SER A 69 36.60 2.54 0.96
N CYS A 70 36.68 2.99 2.21
CA CYS A 70 35.52 3.24 3.07
C CYS A 70 34.71 4.49 2.64
N ASN A 71 35.39 5.54 2.17
CA ASN A 71 34.72 6.80 1.79
C ASN A 71 33.99 6.71 0.43
N THR A 72 34.47 5.85 -0.48
CA THR A 72 33.91 5.69 -1.84
C THR A 72 32.53 5.02 -1.84
N TRP A 73 32.29 4.10 -0.90
CA TRP A 73 30.98 3.45 -0.71
C TRP A 73 29.92 4.41 -0.14
N GLY A 74 30.31 5.32 0.75
CA GLY A 74 29.42 6.35 1.30
C GLY A 74 28.85 7.28 0.23
N PHE A 75 29.68 7.69 -0.73
CA PHE A 75 29.23 8.50 -1.88
C PHE A 75 28.28 7.73 -2.81
N LEU A 76 28.50 6.43 -3.04
CA LEU A 76 27.62 5.57 -3.84
C LEU A 76 26.24 5.38 -3.20
N ILE A 77 26.20 5.16 -1.88
CA ILE A 77 24.96 4.97 -1.12
C ILE A 77 24.17 6.28 -1.00
N GLY A 78 24.85 7.40 -0.81
CA GLY A 78 24.23 8.73 -0.79
C GLY A 78 23.63 9.10 -2.15
N TYR A 79 24.31 8.80 -3.26
CA TYR A 79 23.81 9.07 -4.61
C TYR A 79 22.57 8.20 -4.92
N GLY A 80 22.58 6.93 -4.53
CA GLY A 80 21.44 6.03 -4.68
C GLY A 80 20.18 6.55 -3.97
N LEU A 81 20.31 6.96 -2.71
CA LEU A 81 19.19 7.51 -1.93
C LEU A 81 18.68 8.86 -2.48
N GLY A 82 19.58 9.72 -2.95
CA GLY A 82 19.23 11.01 -3.56
C GLY A 82 18.40 10.86 -4.83
N VAL A 83 18.78 9.92 -5.71
CA VAL A 83 18.07 9.68 -6.97
C VAL A 83 16.66 9.11 -6.73
N ILE A 84 16.50 8.22 -5.75
CA ILE A 84 15.19 7.65 -5.39
C ILE A 84 14.25 8.75 -4.86
N SER A 85 14.75 9.65 -4.00
CA SER A 85 13.99 10.77 -3.48
C SER A 85 13.55 11.74 -4.60
N PHE A 86 14.45 12.01 -5.57
CA PHE A 86 14.15 12.84 -6.73
C PHE A 86 13.06 12.23 -7.63
N ILE A 87 13.13 10.92 -7.91
CA ILE A 87 12.10 10.21 -8.70
C ILE A 87 10.73 10.26 -8.00
N MET A 88 10.69 10.04 -6.69
CA MET A 88 9.44 10.12 -5.91
C MET A 88 8.84 11.53 -5.90
N ALA A 89 9.69 12.57 -5.83
CA ALA A 89 9.24 13.96 -5.93
C ALA A 89 8.63 14.28 -7.31
N VAL A 90 9.23 13.79 -8.40
CA VAL A 90 8.68 13.96 -9.76
C VAL A 90 7.33 13.24 -9.90
N VAL A 91 7.21 12.01 -9.40
CA VAL A 91 5.94 11.26 -9.42
C VAL A 91 4.85 11.95 -8.59
N ALA A 92 5.21 12.51 -7.42
CA ALA A 92 4.30 13.29 -6.61
C ALA A 92 3.84 14.57 -7.33
N MET A 93 4.76 15.29 -7.97
CA MET A 93 4.45 16.49 -8.77
C MET A 93 3.50 16.18 -9.94
N ILE A 94 3.68 15.05 -10.64
CA ILE A 94 2.78 14.60 -11.72
C ILE A 94 1.37 14.25 -11.18
N LYS A 95 1.27 13.69 -9.97
CA LYS A 95 -0.04 13.45 -9.34
C LYS A 95 -0.69 14.76 -8.92
N VAL A 96 0.06 15.66 -8.29
CA VAL A 96 -0.43 16.97 -7.83
C VAL A 96 -0.91 17.83 -9.00
N SER A 97 -0.25 17.79 -10.15
CA SER A 97 -0.72 18.50 -11.35
C SER A 97 -2.08 17.99 -11.85
N LYS A 98 -2.34 16.68 -11.76
CA LYS A 98 -3.67 16.10 -12.08
C LYS A 98 -4.74 16.51 -11.06
N TYR A 99 -4.39 16.58 -9.77
CA TYR A 99 -5.32 17.06 -8.74
C TYR A 99 -5.62 18.56 -8.91
N LYS A 100 -4.62 19.37 -9.25
CA LYS A 100 -4.79 20.79 -9.55
C LYS A 100 -5.69 21.01 -10.77
N GLN A 101 -5.47 20.26 -11.85
CA GLN A 101 -6.34 20.31 -13.05
C GLN A 101 -7.78 19.85 -12.77
N ARG A 102 -7.97 18.93 -11.81
CA ARG A 102 -9.32 18.53 -11.37
C ARG A 102 -9.97 19.59 -10.49
N LEU A 103 -9.18 20.25 -9.63
CA LEU A 103 -9.64 21.31 -8.74
C LEU A 103 -9.98 22.59 -9.51
N ASP A 104 -9.20 22.95 -10.53
CA ASP A 104 -9.49 24.08 -11.42
C ASP A 104 -10.78 23.83 -12.22
N ARG A 105 -11.01 22.60 -12.72
CA ARG A 105 -12.30 22.22 -13.33
C ARG A 105 -13.45 22.31 -12.35
N HIS A 106 -13.30 21.83 -11.11
CA HIS A 106 -14.33 21.98 -10.10
C HIS A 106 -14.61 23.44 -9.75
N ARG A 107 -13.59 24.31 -9.79
CA ARG A 107 -13.76 25.76 -9.58
C ARG A 107 -14.50 26.42 -10.75
N GLU A 108 -14.15 26.08 -11.98
CA GLU A 108 -14.87 26.53 -13.18
C GLU A 108 -16.32 26.03 -13.19
N ASP A 109 -16.56 24.78 -12.81
CA ASP A 109 -17.92 24.23 -12.66
C ASP A 109 -18.71 24.99 -11.58
N ILE A 110 -18.09 25.32 -10.44
CA ILE A 110 -18.73 26.13 -9.39
C ILE A 110 -19.02 27.55 -9.89
N ASP A 111 -18.09 28.19 -10.59
CA ASP A 111 -18.28 29.55 -11.11
C ASP A 111 -19.33 29.58 -12.23
N THR A 112 -19.40 28.55 -13.08
CA THR A 112 -20.46 28.39 -14.09
C THR A 112 -21.82 28.09 -13.46
N LEU A 113 -21.88 27.24 -12.42
CA LEU A 113 -23.09 27.01 -11.62
C LEU A 113 -23.55 28.29 -10.92
N LYS A 114 -22.62 29.08 -10.38
CA LYS A 114 -22.91 30.36 -9.74
C LYS A 114 -23.43 31.40 -10.74
N SER A 115 -22.83 31.46 -11.92
CA SER A 115 -23.28 32.30 -13.04
C SER A 115 -24.69 31.90 -13.48
N LYS A 116 -24.93 30.60 -13.73
CA LYS A 116 -26.26 30.07 -14.07
C LYS A 116 -27.29 30.31 -12.97
N CYS A 117 -26.91 30.18 -11.69
CA CYS A 117 -27.79 30.51 -10.57
C CYS A 117 -28.13 32.00 -10.52
N GLY A 118 -27.16 32.88 -10.82
CA GLY A 118 -27.41 34.31 -11.01
C GLY A 118 -28.35 34.59 -12.18
N GLU A 119 -28.18 33.88 -13.30
CA GLU A 119 -29.03 33.97 -14.48
C GLU A 119 -30.47 33.49 -14.21
N TYR A 120 -30.63 32.37 -13.49
CA TYR A 120 -31.94 31.91 -13.00
C TYR A 120 -32.58 32.91 -12.03
N ARG A 121 -31.79 33.56 -11.16
CA ARG A 121 -32.28 34.60 -10.24
C ARG A 121 -32.72 35.87 -10.97
N HIS A 122 -32.15 36.15 -12.14
CA HIS A 122 -32.61 37.23 -13.02
C HIS A 122 -33.82 36.83 -13.89
N GLN A 123 -33.95 35.56 -14.27
CA GLN A 123 -35.15 35.01 -14.92
C GLN A 123 -36.36 34.93 -13.97
N ASP A 124 -36.14 34.66 -12.67
CA ASP A 124 -37.20 34.54 -11.66
C ASP A 124 -37.93 35.87 -11.38
N ASN A 125 -37.33 37.01 -11.75
CA ASN A 125 -37.98 38.32 -11.69
C ASN A 125 -38.86 38.62 -12.91
N THR A 126 -38.81 37.80 -13.97
CA THR A 126 -39.53 38.07 -15.22
C THR A 126 -40.60 37.02 -15.54
N SER A 127 -40.58 35.85 -14.89
CA SER A 127 -41.49 34.74 -15.25
C SER A 127 -42.09 34.00 -14.05
N ARG A 128 -42.41 34.70 -12.96
CA ARG A 128 -43.03 34.10 -11.77
C ARG A 128 -44.55 34.06 -11.82
N SER A 129 -45.12 33.58 -12.94
CA SER A 129 -46.48 33.09 -12.94
C SER A 129 -46.56 31.80 -13.74
N ASN A 130 -46.81 30.72 -13.02
CA ASN A 130 -47.24 29.41 -13.49
C ASN A 130 -46.12 28.44 -13.83
N TYR A 131 -46.22 27.26 -13.21
CA TYR A 131 -45.37 26.07 -13.31
C TYR A 131 -44.12 26.03 -12.43
N SER A 132 -44.28 25.50 -11.22
CA SER A 132 -43.49 24.32 -10.81
C SER A 132 -44.03 23.74 -9.50
N SER A 133 -44.86 22.72 -9.63
CA SER A 133 -45.23 21.77 -8.58
C SER A 133 -44.06 20.83 -8.28
N TYR A 134 -42.99 21.35 -7.67
CA TYR A 134 -41.98 20.52 -7.02
C TYR A 134 -42.17 20.68 -5.51
N ARG A 135 -42.55 19.57 -4.87
CA ARG A 135 -42.73 19.44 -3.41
C ARG A 135 -41.45 19.86 -2.71
N ILE A 136 -41.39 21.10 -2.26
CA ILE A 136 -40.67 21.43 -1.03
C ILE A 136 -41.58 20.90 0.08
N ILE A 137 -41.15 19.84 0.77
CA ILE A 137 -41.84 19.35 1.98
C ILE A 137 -41.91 20.55 2.92
N SER A 138 -43.11 21.08 3.06
CA SER A 138 -43.36 22.29 3.84
C SER A 138 -43.33 21.92 5.32
N SER A 139 -42.96 22.84 6.21
CA SER A 139 -43.00 22.60 7.66
C SER A 139 -44.40 22.19 8.16
N SER A 140 -45.45 22.53 7.41
CA SER A 140 -46.82 22.02 7.60
C SER A 140 -46.97 20.51 7.39
N ASP A 141 -46.22 19.91 6.47
CA ASP A 141 -46.24 18.47 6.22
C ASP A 141 -45.56 17.71 7.37
N TYR A 142 -44.52 18.30 7.97
CA TYR A 142 -43.87 17.73 9.15
C TYR A 142 -44.78 17.80 10.39
N SER A 143 -45.45 18.94 10.61
CA SER A 143 -46.36 19.11 11.76
C SER A 143 -47.65 18.29 11.63
N THR A 144 -48.11 18.00 10.41
CA THR A 144 -49.23 17.07 10.19
C THR A 144 -48.82 15.62 10.42
N LEU A 145 -47.62 15.22 9.99
CA LEU A 145 -47.08 13.89 10.27
C LEU A 145 -46.85 13.67 11.77
N ALA A 146 -46.29 14.65 12.49
CA ALA A 146 -46.08 14.59 13.94
C ALA A 146 -47.40 14.38 14.70
N ARG A 147 -48.47 15.10 14.32
CA ARG A 147 -49.81 14.90 14.91
C ARG A 147 -50.39 13.52 14.65
N LYS A 148 -50.14 12.94 13.46
CA LYS A 148 -50.58 11.58 13.14
C LYS A 148 -49.83 10.53 13.97
N ILE A 149 -48.53 10.70 14.16
CA ILE A 149 -47.72 9.81 15.01
C ILE A 149 -48.23 9.86 16.45
N GLN A 150 -48.47 11.04 17.00
CA GLN A 150 -48.98 11.20 18.36
C GLN A 150 -50.37 10.57 18.54
N SER A 151 -51.27 10.74 17.57
CA SER A 151 -52.59 10.10 17.58
C SER A 151 -52.49 8.57 17.56
N LEU A 152 -51.56 8.01 16.79
CA LEU A 152 -51.35 6.56 16.71
C LEU A 152 -50.74 6.00 18.00
N GLU A 153 -49.84 6.74 18.65
CA GLU A 153 -49.28 6.37 19.95
C GLU A 153 -50.36 6.34 21.04
N GLU A 154 -51.27 7.31 21.03
CA GLU A 154 -52.39 7.38 21.97
C GLU A 154 -53.42 6.28 21.73
N GLU A 155 -53.68 5.92 20.47
CA GLU A 155 -54.50 4.74 20.13
C GLU A 155 -53.83 3.42 20.54
N LEU A 156 -52.51 3.28 20.35
CA LEU A 156 -51.75 2.13 20.82
C LEU A 156 -51.78 2.01 22.35
N PHE A 157 -51.65 3.13 23.05
CA PHE A 157 -51.74 3.18 24.50
C PHE A 157 -53.13 2.75 24.99
N ARG A 158 -54.18 3.26 24.35
CA ARG A 158 -55.58 2.85 24.63
C ARG A 158 -55.82 1.37 24.33
N MET A 159 -55.38 0.86 23.18
CA MET A 159 -55.49 -0.56 22.85
C MET A 159 -54.72 -1.44 23.86
N LYS A 160 -53.53 -1.03 24.27
CA LYS A 160 -52.74 -1.73 25.28
C LYS A 160 -53.41 -1.73 26.66
N SER A 161 -54.09 -0.64 27.02
CA SER A 161 -54.87 -0.56 28.27
C SER A 161 -56.14 -1.41 28.23
N MET A 162 -56.78 -1.57 27.07
CA MET A 162 -57.95 -2.44 26.89
C MET A 162 -57.58 -3.92 26.75
N ALA A 163 -56.36 -4.24 26.30
CA ALA A 163 -55.85 -5.62 26.23
C ALA A 163 -55.33 -6.17 27.58
N SER A 164 -55.31 -5.34 28.64
CA SER A 164 -54.85 -5.72 29.98
C SER A 164 -56.00 -5.94 30.97
N ALA A 165 -57.19 -6.32 30.48
CA ALA A 165 -58.31 -6.76 31.31
C ALA A 165 -58.81 -8.14 30.86
N ASP A 166 -58.60 -9.11 31.75
CA ASP A 166 -59.11 -10.50 31.82
C ASP A 166 -58.40 -11.63 31.03
N PRO A 167 -58.40 -12.88 31.56
CA PRO A 167 -57.84 -13.28 32.85
C PRO A 167 -56.88 -14.50 32.71
N VAL A 168 -56.22 -14.84 33.82
CA VAL A 168 -55.33 -15.99 34.06
C VAL A 168 -55.75 -17.28 33.33
N ILE A 169 -54.91 -17.76 32.40
CA ILE A 169 -54.91 -19.16 31.95
C ILE A 169 -53.50 -19.74 32.12
N LYS A 170 -53.47 -20.79 32.95
CA LYS A 170 -52.40 -21.75 33.27
C LYS A 170 -51.20 -21.84 32.31
N LEU A 171 -50.02 -21.75 32.90
CA LEU A 171 -48.79 -22.33 32.37
C LEU A 171 -48.96 -23.82 32.08
N VAL A 172 -48.52 -24.25 30.89
CA VAL A 172 -48.11 -25.62 30.60
C VAL A 172 -46.67 -25.55 30.07
N PRO A 173 -45.70 -26.22 30.72
CA PRO A 173 -44.32 -26.25 30.25
C PRO A 173 -44.11 -27.45 29.33
N ALA A 174 -43.56 -27.20 28.12
CA ALA A 174 -42.62 -28.09 27.42
C ALA A 174 -42.57 -27.74 25.94
N SER A 175 -41.39 -27.33 25.47
CA SER A 175 -40.61 -28.13 24.53
C SER A 175 -39.34 -27.33 24.22
N GLU A 176 -38.22 -27.78 24.77
CA GLU A 176 -36.89 -27.33 24.33
C GLU A 176 -36.71 -27.77 22.88
N ALA A 177 -36.98 -26.86 21.94
CA ALA A 177 -36.51 -27.01 20.59
C ALA A 177 -34.98 -26.91 20.59
N PRO A 178 -34.26 -27.77 19.86
CA PRO A 178 -32.82 -27.73 19.81
C PRO A 178 -32.39 -26.39 19.22
N VAL A 179 -31.59 -25.64 19.98
CA VAL A 179 -30.98 -24.39 19.53
C VAL A 179 -30.16 -24.71 18.29
N THR A 180 -30.75 -24.43 17.12
CA THR A 180 -30.02 -24.41 15.86
C THR A 180 -28.95 -23.35 16.05
N LYS A 181 -27.67 -23.76 16.05
CA LYS A 181 -26.54 -22.83 16.11
C LYS A 181 -26.81 -21.73 15.10
N ILE A 182 -27.01 -20.50 15.59
CA ILE A 182 -27.24 -19.34 14.74
C ILE A 182 -25.95 -19.18 13.95
N GLN A 183 -25.98 -19.62 12.69
CA GLN A 183 -24.88 -19.43 11.75
C GLN A 183 -24.65 -17.93 11.66
N SER A 184 -23.48 -17.45 12.09
CA SER A 184 -23.18 -16.03 12.12
C SER A 184 -22.96 -15.54 10.69
N VAL A 185 -24.04 -15.15 10.01
CA VAL A 185 -23.97 -14.55 8.67
C VAL A 185 -23.46 -13.12 8.81
N LYS A 186 -22.25 -12.85 8.30
CA LYS A 186 -21.71 -11.48 8.23
C LYS A 186 -22.27 -10.79 6.99
N ILE A 187 -22.97 -9.68 7.20
CA ILE A 187 -23.53 -8.86 6.13
C ILE A 187 -22.57 -7.71 5.81
N GLY A 188 -22.41 -7.37 4.54
CA GLY A 188 -21.65 -6.20 4.09
C GLY A 188 -22.01 -5.79 2.67
N TYR A 189 -21.19 -4.94 2.08
CA TYR A 189 -21.47 -4.32 0.79
C TYR A 189 -20.23 -4.24 -0.10
N PHE A 190 -20.41 -4.43 -1.41
CA PHE A 190 -19.40 -4.10 -2.40
C PHE A 190 -19.80 -2.89 -3.23
N GLY A 191 -18.81 -2.10 -3.62
CA GLY A 191 -18.96 -1.01 -4.58
C GLY A 191 -18.82 -1.50 -6.02
N THR A 192 -18.21 -0.67 -6.87
CA THR A 192 -17.97 -0.99 -8.27
C THR A 192 -17.01 -2.18 -8.43
N VAL A 193 -17.37 -3.12 -9.30
CA VAL A 193 -16.50 -4.23 -9.71
C VAL A 193 -15.40 -3.72 -10.65
N ILE A 194 -14.20 -4.28 -10.51
CA ILE A 194 -13.00 -3.89 -11.26
C ILE A 194 -12.57 -5.07 -12.12
N SER A 195 -12.07 -4.79 -13.32
CA SER A 195 -11.48 -5.82 -14.20
C SER A 195 -10.11 -6.26 -13.67
N GLY A 196 -9.95 -7.55 -13.46
CA GLY A 196 -8.72 -8.24 -13.08
C GLY A 196 -8.08 -8.96 -14.26
N GLU A 197 -7.07 -9.77 -13.95
CA GLU A 197 -6.37 -10.58 -14.96
C GLU A 197 -7.34 -11.57 -15.63
N GLY A 198 -7.18 -11.75 -16.94
CA GLY A 198 -8.04 -12.65 -17.72
C GLY A 198 -9.51 -12.21 -17.84
N GLY A 199 -9.84 -10.95 -17.55
CA GLY A 199 -11.21 -10.43 -17.61
C GLY A 199 -12.08 -10.83 -16.42
N THR A 200 -11.49 -11.37 -15.35
CA THR A 200 -12.19 -11.72 -14.11
C THR A 200 -12.59 -10.46 -13.34
N GLY A 201 -13.83 -10.40 -12.85
CA GLY A 201 -14.26 -9.31 -11.97
C GLY A 201 -13.72 -9.47 -10.55
N TYR A 202 -13.33 -8.39 -9.90
CA TYR A 202 -13.04 -8.40 -8.47
C TYR A 202 -13.52 -7.13 -7.74
N PHE A 203 -13.73 -7.25 -6.43
CA PHE A 203 -14.02 -6.14 -5.53
C PHE A 203 -12.82 -5.85 -4.63
N LYS A 204 -12.55 -4.56 -4.40
CA LYS A 204 -11.37 -4.11 -3.63
C LYS A 204 -11.51 -4.30 -2.11
N LYS A 205 -12.72 -4.20 -1.58
CA LYS A 205 -12.98 -4.34 -0.14
C LYS A 205 -14.46 -4.60 0.13
N MET A 206 -14.75 -5.36 1.18
CA MET A 206 -16.08 -5.47 1.77
C MET A 206 -16.29 -4.31 2.73
N LEU A 207 -17.39 -3.57 2.56
CA LEU A 207 -17.81 -2.50 3.46
C LEU A 207 -18.81 -3.05 4.49
N GLU A 208 -18.72 -2.60 5.73
CA GLU A 208 -19.65 -3.01 6.78
C GLU A 208 -20.95 -2.20 6.76
N TYR A 209 -20.92 -1.02 6.15
CA TYR A 209 -22.06 -0.12 6.03
C TYR A 209 -22.38 0.18 4.57
N LYS A 210 -23.65 0.44 4.29
CA LYS A 210 -24.13 0.83 2.96
C LYS A 210 -23.71 2.28 2.68
N ASP A 211 -22.68 2.44 1.87
CA ASP A 211 -22.26 3.73 1.31
C ASP A 211 -23.07 4.09 0.04
N GLY A 212 -23.06 5.33 -0.40
CA GLY A 212 -23.70 5.80 -1.65
C GLY A 212 -23.16 5.11 -2.90
N ASP A 213 -21.93 4.60 -2.83
CA ASP A 213 -21.29 3.83 -3.89
C ASP A 213 -21.53 2.31 -3.81
N ALA A 214 -22.27 1.83 -2.81
CA ALA A 214 -22.63 0.41 -2.72
C ALA A 214 -23.49 -0.01 -3.93
N ARG A 215 -23.10 -1.11 -4.56
CA ARG A 215 -23.79 -1.69 -5.73
C ARG A 215 -24.23 -3.13 -5.48
N PHE A 216 -23.59 -3.82 -4.52
CA PHE A 216 -23.92 -5.19 -4.16
C PHE A 216 -24.05 -5.34 -2.64
N LEU A 217 -25.02 -6.14 -2.21
CA LEU A 217 -25.10 -6.66 -0.86
C LEU A 217 -24.33 -7.98 -0.81
N VAL A 218 -23.63 -8.23 0.30
CA VAL A 218 -22.80 -9.40 0.52
C VAL A 218 -23.29 -10.11 1.78
N LYS A 219 -23.44 -11.43 1.68
CA LYS A 219 -23.77 -12.32 2.79
C LYS A 219 -22.66 -13.36 2.87
N SER A 220 -21.82 -13.24 3.90
CA SER A 220 -20.70 -14.15 4.14
C SER A 220 -21.11 -15.17 5.20
N SER A 221 -21.07 -16.44 4.81
CA SER A 221 -21.25 -17.59 5.69
C SER A 221 -19.91 -18.33 5.88
N GLU A 222 -19.87 -19.36 6.72
CA GLU A 222 -18.66 -20.16 6.96
C GLU A 222 -18.16 -20.88 5.69
N THR A 223 -19.07 -21.20 4.76
CA THR A 223 -18.76 -22.03 3.59
C THR A 223 -18.68 -21.22 2.30
N THR A 224 -19.53 -20.19 2.16
CA THR A 224 -19.63 -19.39 0.93
C THR A 224 -19.88 -17.92 1.23
N THR A 225 -19.31 -17.04 0.40
CA THR A 225 -19.65 -15.63 0.40
C THR A 225 -20.39 -15.28 -0.88
N GLU A 226 -21.67 -14.95 -0.69
CA GLU A 226 -22.59 -14.64 -1.77
C GLU A 226 -22.79 -13.14 -1.89
N PHE A 227 -23.06 -12.68 -3.11
CA PHE A 227 -23.39 -11.29 -3.37
C PHE A 227 -24.59 -11.15 -4.30
N GLU A 228 -25.38 -10.11 -4.06
CA GLU A 228 -26.54 -9.77 -4.88
C GLU A 228 -26.53 -8.29 -5.26
N PRO A 229 -26.93 -7.94 -6.49
CA PRO A 229 -27.00 -6.55 -6.91
C PRO A 229 -28.11 -5.82 -6.15
N ILE A 230 -27.75 -4.70 -5.53
CA ILE A 230 -28.68 -3.72 -4.96
C ILE A 230 -28.76 -2.45 -5.82
N ALA A 231 -28.00 -2.41 -6.91
CA ALA A 231 -28.01 -1.33 -7.89
C ALA A 231 -29.38 -1.25 -8.58
N THR A 232 -29.90 -0.03 -8.72
CA THR A 232 -31.16 0.19 -9.44
C THR A 232 -30.95 -0.01 -10.94
N LEU A 233 -32.02 -0.37 -11.66
CA LEU A 233 -31.96 -0.59 -13.10
C LEU A 233 -31.28 0.56 -13.88
N PRO A 234 -31.54 1.86 -13.61
CA PRO A 234 -30.79 2.95 -14.24
C PRO A 234 -29.28 2.87 -14.04
N MET A 235 -28.82 2.47 -12.85
CA MET A 235 -27.39 2.31 -12.58
C MET A 235 -26.79 1.19 -13.41
N ILE A 236 -27.53 0.09 -13.57
CA ILE A 236 -27.13 -1.04 -14.42
C ILE A 236 -27.00 -0.64 -15.88
N LYS A 237 -27.98 0.13 -16.39
CA LYS A 237 -27.95 0.62 -17.77
C LYS A 237 -26.76 1.55 -18.03
N SER A 238 -26.31 2.28 -17.02
CA SER A 238 -25.23 3.26 -17.14
C SER A 238 -23.81 2.69 -16.95
N SER A 239 -23.66 1.40 -16.61
CA SER A 239 -22.38 0.81 -16.23
C SER A 239 -22.10 -0.51 -16.91
N ASP A 240 -21.13 -0.52 -17.81
CA ASP A 240 -20.68 -1.74 -18.49
C ASP A 240 -19.86 -2.65 -17.56
N TYR A 241 -19.19 -2.07 -16.55
CA TYR A 241 -18.41 -2.85 -15.59
C TYR A 241 -19.27 -3.83 -14.81
N MET A 242 -20.58 -3.59 -14.65
CA MET A 242 -21.46 -4.53 -13.96
C MET A 242 -21.52 -5.92 -14.60
N GLU A 243 -21.24 -6.04 -15.90
CA GLU A 243 -21.16 -7.34 -16.60
C GLU A 243 -20.02 -8.22 -16.09
N LEU A 244 -19.04 -7.67 -15.37
CA LEU A 244 -17.96 -8.44 -14.75
C LEU A 244 -18.45 -9.24 -13.53
N ALA A 245 -19.53 -8.79 -12.88
CA ALA A 245 -20.11 -9.42 -11.70
C ALA A 245 -21.51 -9.98 -11.93
N ILE A 246 -22.20 -9.55 -12.99
CA ILE A 246 -23.57 -9.92 -13.30
C ILE A 246 -23.64 -10.50 -14.71
N GLU A 247 -24.36 -11.59 -14.84
CA GLU A 247 -24.80 -12.16 -16.11
C GLU A 247 -26.25 -11.77 -16.34
N PHE A 248 -26.53 -11.09 -17.46
CA PHE A 248 -27.87 -10.62 -17.81
C PHE A 248 -28.53 -11.57 -18.80
N ASN A 249 -29.76 -11.97 -18.49
CA ASN A 249 -30.63 -12.75 -19.37
C ASN A 249 -31.89 -11.96 -19.75
N GLY A 250 -32.57 -12.38 -20.82
CA GLY A 250 -33.83 -11.78 -21.27
C GLY A 250 -33.62 -10.68 -22.30
N CYS A 251 -34.25 -9.53 -22.09
CA CYS A 251 -34.15 -8.39 -23.01
C CYS A 251 -32.85 -7.57 -22.81
N SER A 252 -32.53 -6.71 -23.75
CA SER A 252 -31.33 -5.86 -23.69
C SER A 252 -31.41 -4.86 -22.53
N LYS A 253 -30.25 -4.43 -21.99
CA LYS A 253 -30.20 -3.44 -20.90
C LYS A 253 -30.98 -2.17 -21.23
N SER A 254 -30.89 -1.68 -22.47
CA SER A 254 -31.58 -0.47 -22.92
C SER A 254 -33.09 -0.61 -22.82
N GLU A 255 -33.64 -1.78 -23.18
CA GLU A 255 -35.07 -2.06 -23.24
C GLU A 255 -35.70 -2.47 -21.91
N ALA A 256 -34.90 -2.95 -20.95
CA ALA A 256 -35.41 -3.43 -19.67
C ALA A 256 -36.20 -2.35 -18.91
N MET A 257 -37.37 -2.69 -18.37
CA MET A 257 -38.10 -1.85 -17.40
C MET A 257 -38.04 -2.43 -15.99
N ASN A 258 -37.81 -3.74 -15.89
CA ASN A 258 -37.73 -4.48 -14.63
C ASN A 258 -36.50 -5.38 -14.59
N MET A 259 -36.13 -5.78 -13.38
CA MET A 259 -34.98 -6.62 -13.10
C MET A 259 -35.31 -7.57 -11.95
N THR A 260 -35.04 -8.85 -12.14
CA THR A 260 -35.18 -9.87 -11.10
C THR A 260 -33.86 -10.61 -10.90
N LEU A 261 -33.51 -10.85 -9.65
CA LEU A 261 -32.39 -11.71 -9.30
C LEU A 261 -32.84 -13.16 -9.34
N ASP A 262 -32.22 -13.96 -10.21
CA ASP A 262 -32.50 -15.39 -10.30
C ASP A 262 -31.52 -16.20 -9.44
N ARG A 263 -30.26 -15.78 -9.41
CA ARG A 263 -29.21 -16.43 -8.62
C ARG A 263 -28.19 -15.43 -8.10
N PRO A 264 -27.78 -15.50 -6.81
CA PRO A 264 -26.67 -14.70 -6.31
C PRO A 264 -25.35 -15.07 -6.97
N GLY A 265 -24.40 -14.14 -6.95
CA GLY A 265 -23.03 -14.41 -7.35
C GLY A 265 -22.20 -14.92 -6.17
N ILE A 266 -21.06 -15.55 -6.47
CA ILE A 266 -20.13 -16.08 -5.47
C ILE A 266 -18.79 -15.38 -5.60
N VAL A 267 -18.24 -14.94 -4.47
CA VAL A 267 -16.90 -14.37 -4.37
C VAL A 267 -16.01 -15.19 -3.43
N GLU A 268 -14.71 -15.17 -3.72
CA GLU A 268 -13.67 -15.73 -2.85
C GLU A 268 -12.68 -14.62 -2.49
N GLN A 269 -12.30 -14.54 -1.20
CA GLN A 269 -11.28 -13.61 -0.76
C GLN A 269 -9.89 -14.17 -1.06
N LEU A 270 -9.14 -13.50 -1.93
CA LEU A 270 -7.74 -13.79 -2.22
C LEU A 270 -6.88 -12.57 -1.87
N GLY A 271 -6.23 -12.62 -0.71
CA GLY A 271 -5.51 -11.48 -0.13
C GLY A 271 -6.45 -10.29 0.15
N ASP A 272 -6.12 -9.14 -0.44
CA ASP A 272 -6.90 -7.90 -0.29
C ASP A 272 -8.04 -7.76 -1.31
N LYS A 273 -8.31 -8.79 -2.14
CA LYS A 273 -9.31 -8.74 -3.21
C LYS A 273 -10.38 -9.81 -3.02
N TRP A 274 -11.59 -9.49 -3.42
CA TRP A 274 -12.71 -10.43 -3.51
C TRP A 274 -12.95 -10.78 -4.97
N ILE A 275 -12.50 -11.95 -5.40
CA ILE A 275 -12.56 -12.39 -6.80
C ILE A 275 -13.92 -13.00 -7.07
N VAL A 276 -14.59 -12.56 -8.15
CA VAL A 276 -15.85 -13.15 -8.61
C VAL A 276 -15.56 -14.53 -9.21
N LYS A 277 -16.07 -15.58 -8.57
CA LYS A 277 -16.01 -16.97 -9.08
C LYS A 277 -17.24 -17.33 -9.89
N GLN A 278 -18.39 -16.80 -9.48
CA GLN A 278 -19.65 -16.97 -10.18
C GLN A 278 -20.37 -15.63 -10.25
N LYS A 279 -20.81 -15.24 -11.45
CA LYS A 279 -21.60 -14.03 -11.64
C LYS A 279 -23.02 -14.23 -11.10
N ALA A 280 -23.59 -13.16 -10.56
CA ALA A 280 -25.00 -13.14 -10.21
C ALA A 280 -25.83 -13.21 -11.51
N LEU A 281 -26.88 -14.04 -11.52
CA LEU A 281 -27.75 -14.17 -12.68
C LEU A 281 -28.97 -13.27 -12.49
N VAL A 282 -29.18 -12.40 -13.46
CA VAL A 282 -30.25 -11.41 -13.44
C VAL A 282 -31.04 -11.49 -14.72
N THR A 283 -32.36 -11.64 -14.60
CA THR A 283 -33.27 -11.55 -15.75
C THR A 283 -33.81 -10.12 -15.89
N LEU A 284 -33.71 -9.59 -17.11
CA LEU A 284 -34.22 -8.30 -17.52
C LEU A 284 -35.51 -8.47 -18.32
N THR A 285 -36.58 -7.80 -17.89
CA THR A 285 -37.88 -7.83 -18.54
C THR A 285 -38.35 -6.43 -18.93
N LYS A 286 -39.18 -6.36 -19.98
CA LYS A 286 -39.87 -5.14 -20.41
C LYS A 286 -41.02 -4.79 -19.49
#